data_AF-A0A4V1T2I8-F1
#
_entry.id   AF-A0A4V1T2I8-F1
#
_cell.length_a   1.000
_cell.length_b   1.000
_cell.length_c   1.000
_cell.angle_alpha   90.00
_cell.angle_beta   90.00
_cell.angle_gamma   90.00
#
_symmetry.space_group_name_H-M   'P 1'
#
loop_
_entity.id
_entity.type
_entity.pdbx_description
1 polymer ?
#
loop_
_entity_poly.entity_id
_entity_poly.type
_entity_poly.pdbx_seq_one_letter_code
_entity_poly.pdbx_strand_id
1 'polypeptide(L)'
;DEDGAVFDKTGMGQTDSDDPYEQAVAVVLRDMKASTSYIQRRLQIGYNRAASIMERMEHEGIVGPANHAGKREILGEGPRQRDDED
;
A
#
# COMPACT_ATOMS: atom_id res chain seq x y z
N ASP A 1 36.61 12.10 19.97
CA ASP A 1 35.89 10.80 19.85
C ASP A 1 34.49 11.06 20.35
N GLU A 2 33.39 11.04 19.58
CA GLU A 2 33.04 10.43 18.30
C GLU A 2 31.88 11.22 17.64
N ASP A 3 31.80 11.12 16.31
CA ASP A 3 30.65 11.17 15.39
C ASP A 3 29.47 12.13 15.62
N GLY A 4 28.96 12.86 14.63
CA GLY A 4 29.09 12.77 13.19
C GLY A 4 27.89 13.51 12.60
N ALA A 5 28.10 14.45 11.68
CA ALA A 5 27.04 15.23 11.08
C ALA A 5 26.23 14.40 10.07
N VAL A 6 24.90 14.33 10.20
CA VAL A 6 23.99 14.17 9.05
C VAL A 6 22.74 15.06 9.19
N PHE A 7 22.85 16.22 8.54
CA PHE A 7 21.84 17.00 7.82
C PHE A 7 20.34 16.77 8.07
N ASP A 8 19.70 17.89 8.40
CA ASP A 8 18.29 18.25 8.25
C ASP A 8 17.56 17.58 7.06
N LYS A 9 16.42 16.94 7.36
CA LYS A 9 15.24 17.00 6.50
C LYS A 9 13.97 17.09 7.35
N THR A 10 13.61 18.32 7.69
CA THR A 10 12.19 18.65 7.87
C THR A 10 11.50 18.48 6.51
N GLY A 11 10.65 17.45 6.35
CA GLY A 11 9.98 17.17 5.08
C GLY A 11 8.84 16.15 5.21
N MET A 12 7.65 16.65 5.57
CA MET A 12 6.32 16.14 5.20
C MET A 12 6.20 14.66 4.76
N GLY A 13 5.71 13.81 5.68
CA GLY A 13 4.71 12.77 5.35
C GLY A 13 5.00 11.80 4.20
N GLN A 14 6.25 11.48 3.93
CA GLN A 14 6.62 10.34 3.08
C GLN A 14 7.31 9.33 3.98
N THR A 15 6.53 8.36 4.44
CA THR A 15 7.00 7.08 4.93
C THR A 15 7.94 6.51 3.87
N ASP A 16 9.25 6.71 4.08
CA ASP A 16 10.31 5.94 3.45
C ASP A 16 10.30 4.53 4.05
N SER A 17 9.15 3.86 3.93
CA SER A 17 9.03 2.48 4.34
C SER A 17 9.76 1.65 3.31
N ASP A 18 10.85 1.00 3.69
CA ASP A 18 11.58 0.05 2.84
C ASP A 18 10.68 -1.16 2.45
N ASP A 19 9.54 -1.35 3.13
CA ASP A 19 8.56 -2.39 2.83
C ASP A 19 7.75 -2.07 1.55
N PRO A 20 7.85 -2.90 0.50
CA PRO A 20 7.03 -2.78 -0.70
C PRO A 20 5.52 -2.79 -0.43
N TYR A 21 5.06 -3.41 0.66
CA TYR A 21 3.65 -3.41 1.03
C TYR A 21 3.13 -2.01 1.36
N GLU A 22 3.80 -1.32 2.29
CA GLU A 22 3.36 0.01 2.73
C GLU A 22 3.43 1.04 1.60
N GLN A 23 4.47 0.95 0.77
CA GLN A 23 4.58 1.75 -0.44
C GLN A 23 3.41 1.49 -1.41
N ALA A 24 3.00 0.23 -1.57
CA ALA A 24 1.90 -0.13 -2.44
C ALA A 24 0.57 0.41 -1.89
N VAL A 25 0.33 0.30 -0.58
CA VAL A 25 -0.87 0.84 0.08
C VAL A 25 -0.95 2.35 -0.15
N ALA A 26 0.15 3.06 0.12
CA ALA A 26 0.21 4.51 -0.08
C ALA A 26 -0.07 4.89 -1.55
N VAL A 27 0.48 4.15 -2.52
CA VAL A 27 0.22 4.34 -3.95
C VAL A 27 -1.24 4.10 -4.29
N VAL A 28 -1.84 3.01 -3.79
CA VAL A 28 -3.24 2.65 -4.08
C VAL A 28 -4.20 3.71 -3.55
N LEU A 29 -4.00 4.12 -2.29
CA LEU A 29 -4.84 5.14 -1.64
C LEU A 29 -4.66 6.52 -2.29
N ARG A 30 -3.44 6.87 -2.72
CA ARG A 30 -3.16 8.14 -3.39
C ARG A 30 -3.72 8.19 -4.80
N ASP A 31 -3.46 7.16 -5.60
CA ASP A 31 -3.75 7.16 -7.03
C ASP A 31 -5.14 6.59 -7.35
N MET A 32 -5.84 6.06 -6.34
CA MET A 32 -7.13 5.38 -6.44
C MET A 32 -7.14 4.27 -7.51
N LYS A 33 -6.03 3.53 -7.62
CA LYS A 33 -5.82 2.44 -8.60
C LYS A 33 -5.29 1.19 -7.91
N ALA A 34 -6.16 0.20 -7.71
CA ALA A 34 -5.82 -1.10 -7.18
C ALA A 34 -5.83 -2.17 -8.28
N SER A 35 -4.70 -2.33 -8.98
CA SER A 35 -4.47 -3.49 -9.84
C SER A 35 -3.05 -4.00 -9.72
N THR A 36 -2.86 -5.31 -9.83
CA THR A 36 -1.54 -5.96 -9.74
C THR A 36 -0.53 -5.33 -10.70
N SER A 37 -0.93 -5.15 -11.96
CA SER A 37 -0.09 -4.52 -12.99
C SER A 37 0.23 -3.04 -12.73
N TYR A 38 -0.59 -2.34 -11.94
CA TYR A 38 -0.30 -0.96 -11.54
C TYR A 38 0.80 -0.94 -10.48
N ILE A 39 0.64 -1.76 -9.42
CA ILE A 39 1.63 -1.90 -8.35
C ILE A 39 2.99 -2.35 -8.88
N GLN A 40 3.01 -3.33 -9.79
CA GLN A 40 4.24 -3.78 -10.44
C GLN A 40 5.03 -2.63 -11.07
N ARG A 41 4.35 -1.77 -11.84
CA ARG A 41 4.99 -0.66 -12.55
C ARG A 41 5.42 0.44 -11.60
N ARG A 42 4.63 0.71 -10.56
CA ARG A 42 4.91 1.81 -9.64
C ARG A 42 6.06 1.50 -8.69
N LEU A 43 6.14 0.26 -8.22
CA LEU A 43 7.16 -0.21 -7.27
C LEU A 43 8.30 -0.98 -7.95
N GLN A 44 8.24 -1.17 -9.26
CA GLN A 44 9.23 -1.93 -10.05
C GLN A 44 9.46 -3.36 -9.52
N ILE A 45 8.39 -4.02 -9.07
CA ILE A 45 8.42 -5.39 -8.55
C ILE A 45 7.83 -6.42 -9.52
N GLY A 46 8.23 -7.68 -9.36
CA GLY A 46 7.69 -8.80 -10.13
C GLY A 46 6.20 -9.07 -9.88
N TYR A 47 5.55 -9.78 -10.82
CA TYR A 47 4.10 -10.06 -10.79
C TYR A 47 3.67 -10.76 -9.50
N ASN A 48 4.36 -11.84 -9.12
CA ASN A 48 4.00 -12.63 -7.93
C ASN A 48 4.04 -11.77 -6.66
N ARG A 49 5.04 -10.91 -6.53
CA ARG A 49 5.17 -10.01 -5.37
C ARG A 49 4.03 -9.01 -5.31
N ALA A 50 3.67 -8.40 -6.44
CA ALA A 50 2.53 -7.50 -6.52
C ALA A 50 1.20 -8.23 -6.26
N ALA A 51 1.06 -9.47 -6.72
CA ALA A 51 -0.14 -10.28 -6.48
C ALA A 51 -0.31 -10.59 -4.99
N SER A 52 0.75 -11.03 -4.31
CA SER A 52 0.73 -11.28 -2.86
C SER A 52 0.44 -10.01 -2.06
N ILE A 53 0.97 -8.86 -2.49
CA ILE A 53 0.64 -7.56 -1.88
C ILE A 53 -0.85 -7.26 -2.03
N MET A 54 -1.41 -7.46 -3.22
CA MET A 54 -2.84 -7.23 -3.47
C MET A 54 -3.73 -8.17 -2.65
N GLU A 55 -3.37 -9.45 -2.53
CA GLU A 55 -4.07 -10.42 -1.67
C GLU A 55 -4.03 -10.00 -0.20
N ARG A 56 -2.87 -9.54 0.28
CA ARG A 56 -2.74 -9.01 1.64
C ARG A 56 -3.62 -7.77 1.86
N MET A 57 -3.64 -6.83 0.91
CA MET A 57 -4.53 -5.67 0.97
C MET A 57 -6.02 -6.06 0.99
N GLU A 58 -6.39 -7.15 0.32
CA GLU A 58 -7.76 -7.67 0.34
C GLU A 58 -8.10 -8.28 1.70
N HIS A 59 -7.19 -9.08 2.25
CA HIS A 59 -7.34 -9.66 3.57
C HIS A 59 -7.44 -8.58 4.67
N GLU A 60 -6.68 -7.49 4.53
CA GLU A 60 -6.72 -6.34 5.45
C GLU A 60 -7.90 -5.38 5.19
N GLY A 61 -8.73 -5.64 4.17
CA GLY A 61 -9.91 -4.83 3.86
C GLY A 61 -9.60 -3.47 3.21
N ILE A 62 -8.37 -3.28 2.70
CA ILE A 62 -7.96 -2.06 2.00
C ILE A 62 -8.53 -2.06 0.57
N VAL A 63 -8.58 -3.24 -0.06
CA VAL A 63 -9.14 -3.43 -1.40
C VAL A 63 -10.18 -4.56 -1.38
N GLY A 64 -11.17 -4.48 -2.25
CA GLY A 64 -12.18 -5.52 -2.43
C GLY A 64 -11.70 -6.68 -3.33
N PRO A 65 -12.58 -7.63 -3.64
CA PRO A 65 -12.26 -8.76 -4.49
C PRO A 65 -11.88 -8.33 -5.91
N ALA A 66 -11.09 -9.17 -6.59
CA ALA A 66 -10.73 -8.94 -7.99
C ALA A 66 -11.93 -9.09 -8.92
N ASN A 67 -12.11 -8.13 -9.83
CA ASN A 67 -13.05 -8.25 -10.92
C ASN A 67 -12.46 -9.00 -12.12
N HIS A 68 -13.28 -9.21 -13.16
CA HIS A 68 -12.90 -9.90 -14.40
C HIS A 68 -11.69 -9.28 -15.14
N ALA A 69 -11.34 -8.02 -14.85
CA ALA A 69 -10.20 -7.32 -15.45
C ALA A 69 -8.97 -7.27 -14.52
N GLY A 70 -9.00 -7.96 -13.36
CA GLY A 70 -7.93 -7.94 -12.37
C GLY A 70 -7.79 -6.61 -11.61
N LYS A 71 -8.81 -5.74 -11.68
CA LYS A 71 -8.90 -4.53 -10.85
C LYS A 71 -9.66 -4.86 -9.58
N ARG A 72 -9.33 -4.18 -8.49
CA ARG A 72 -10.00 -4.29 -7.20
C ARG A 72 -10.62 -2.94 -6.85
N GLU A 73 -11.77 -2.99 -6.18
CA GLU A 73 -12.35 -1.80 -5.56
C GLU A 73 -11.46 -1.34 -4.40
N ILE A 74 -11.32 -0.04 -4.17
CA ILE A 74 -10.55 0.48 -3.04
C ILE A 74 -11.56 0.83 -1.95
N LEU A 75 -11.46 0.15 -0.82
CA LEU A 75 -12.37 0.33 0.30
C LEU A 75 -11.90 1.47 1.22
N GLY A 76 -10.63 1.88 1.09
CA GLY A 76 -10.12 3.17 1.59
C GLY A 76 -10.00 3.29 3.11
N GLU A 77 -10.45 2.29 3.85
CA GLU A 77 -10.45 2.31 5.31
C GLU A 77 -9.90 0.98 5.80
N GLY A 78 -8.58 0.97 6.09
CA GLY A 78 -8.04 -0.03 7.01
C GLY A 78 -8.92 -0.08 8.25
N PRO A 79 -9.07 -1.26 8.89
CA PRO A 79 -10.22 -1.61 9.71
C PRO A 79 -10.60 -0.47 10.64
N ARG A 80 -11.63 0.31 10.25
CA ARG A 80 -12.43 0.99 11.26
C ARG A 80 -13.00 -0.17 12.06
N GLN A 81 -12.54 -0.30 13.29
CA GLN A 81 -13.30 -0.91 14.37
C GLN A 81 -14.79 -0.73 14.04
N ARG A 82 -15.43 -1.79 13.56
CA ARG A 82 -16.84 -2.00 13.83
C ARG A 82 -16.85 -2.63 15.22
N ASP A 83 -16.47 -1.80 16.19
CA ASP A 83 -17.01 -1.93 17.51
C ASP A 83 -18.53 -1.68 17.36
N ASP A 84 -19.29 -2.64 17.87
CA ASP A 84 -20.67 -2.55 18.35
C ASP A 84 -21.88 -2.60 17.38
N GLU A 85 -22.74 -3.59 17.73
CA GLU A 85 -24.23 -3.56 17.81
C GLU A 85 -25.08 -4.14 16.65
N ASP A 86 -25.42 -5.43 16.76
CA ASP A 86 -26.80 -5.96 16.99
C ASP A 86 -26.75 -7.44 17.44
#